data_AF-A0A2E9EC27-F1
#
_entry.id   AF-A0A2E9EC27-F1
#
_cell.length_a   1.000
_cell.length_b   1.000
_cell.length_c   1.000
_cell.angle_alpha   90.00
_cell.angle_beta   90.00
_cell.angle_gamma   90.00
#
_symmetry.space_group_name_H-M   'P 1'
#
loop_
_entity.id
_entity.type
_entity.pdbx_description
1 polymer ?
#
loop_
_entity_poly.entity_id
_entity_poly.type
_entity_poly.pdbx_seq_one_letter_code
_entity_poly.pdbx_strand_id
1 'polypeptide(L)'
;MKLLGLKIYEIYQYIFDANINPLKHIPDPANRFFIMFVLATLWSAAFAFQFASLFYFGWSVIAHLGVLFMVFFTASIFYDAERRGDSWLLALKQTRKIPPVQDRRCKWDLNNEA
;
A
#
# COMPACT_ATOMS: atom_id res chain seq x y z
N MET A 1 0.48 19.72 -14.92
CA MET A 1 0.26 19.24 -13.53
C MET A 1 -0.40 17.85 -13.45
N LYS A 2 -1.47 17.57 -14.21
CA LYS A 2 -2.16 16.25 -14.16
C LYS A 2 -1.28 15.04 -14.53
N LEU A 3 -0.33 15.23 -15.44
CA LEU A 3 0.61 14.20 -15.92
C LEU A 3 1.62 13.76 -14.84
N LEU A 4 2.05 14.70 -13.99
CA LEU A 4 2.90 14.41 -12.83
C LEU A 4 2.13 13.60 -11.78
N GLY A 5 0.87 13.97 -11.51
CA GLY A 5 0.01 13.22 -10.60
C GLY A 5 -0.23 11.78 -11.05
N LEU A 6 -0.41 11.55 -12.37
CA LEU A 6 -0.55 10.20 -12.91
C LEU A 6 0.71 9.36 -12.71
N LYS A 7 1.89 9.94 -13.01
CA LYS A 7 3.17 9.22 -12.80
C LYS A 7 3.44 8.90 -11.34
N ILE A 8 3.12 9.82 -10.42
CA ILE A 8 3.24 9.57 -8.98
C ILE A 8 2.29 8.44 -8.54
N TYR A 9 1.06 8.45 -9.06
CA TYR A 9 0.08 7.41 -8.77
C TYR A 9 0.54 6.04 -9.31
N GLU A 10 1.11 5.97 -10.51
CA GLU A 10 1.65 4.72 -11.08
C GLU A 10 2.83 4.17 -10.27
N ILE A 11 3.75 5.05 -9.83
CA ILE A 11 4.89 4.67 -8.96
C ILE A 11 4.38 4.17 -7.60
N TYR A 12 3.41 4.88 -7.02
CA TYR A 12 2.77 4.47 -5.77
C TYR A 12 2.12 3.09 -5.91
N GLN A 13 1.37 2.87 -6.99
CA GLN A 13 0.72 1.61 -7.26
C GLN A 13 1.76 0.50 -7.47
N TYR A 14 2.86 0.76 -8.17
CA TYR A 14 3.94 -0.21 -8.34
C TYR A 14 4.57 -0.66 -7.01
N ILE A 15 4.78 0.27 -6.08
CA ILE A 15 5.43 -0.01 -4.78
C ILE A 15 4.44 -0.68 -3.81
N PHE A 16 3.23 -0.15 -3.68
CA PHE A 16 2.27 -0.55 -2.63
C PHE A 16 1.19 -1.54 -3.09
N ASP A 17 1.01 -1.79 -4.39
CA ASP A 17 0.04 -2.78 -4.86
C ASP A 17 0.54 -4.19 -4.55
N ALA A 18 -0.23 -4.87 -3.71
CA ALA A 18 0.04 -6.22 -3.27
C ALA A 18 0.20 -7.21 -4.44
N ASN A 19 -0.41 -6.96 -5.60
CA ASN A 19 -0.36 -7.86 -6.75
C ASN A 19 0.90 -7.69 -7.60
N ILE A 20 1.50 -6.51 -7.55
CA ILE A 20 2.65 -6.13 -8.40
C ILE A 20 3.96 -6.23 -7.61
N ASN A 21 3.90 -5.90 -6.32
CA ASN A 21 5.05 -5.92 -5.41
C ASN A 21 5.76 -7.30 -5.44
N PRO A 22 7.10 -7.37 -5.43
CA PRO A 22 7.85 -8.62 -5.28
C PRO A 22 7.39 -9.51 -4.10
N LEU A 23 6.79 -8.92 -3.06
CA LEU A 23 6.19 -9.63 -1.92
C LEU A 23 4.81 -10.27 -2.23
N LYS A 24 4.36 -10.29 -3.49
CA LYS A 24 3.05 -10.81 -3.92
C LYS A 24 2.79 -12.30 -3.62
N HIS A 25 3.84 -13.07 -3.32
CA HIS A 25 3.74 -14.52 -3.11
C HIS A 25 3.22 -14.88 -1.70
N ILE A 26 3.10 -13.91 -0.78
CA ILE A 26 2.64 -14.14 0.60
C ILE A 26 1.11 -14.05 0.63
N PRO A 27 0.31 -15.07 1.00
CA PRO A 27 -1.14 -15.06 0.81
C PRO A 27 -1.88 -13.92 1.52
N ASP A 28 -1.40 -13.46 2.69
CA ASP A 28 -2.08 -12.44 3.49
C ASP A 28 -1.66 -11.00 3.16
N PRO A 29 -2.60 -10.10 2.78
CA PRO A 29 -2.28 -8.71 2.44
C PRO A 29 -1.80 -7.88 3.65
N ALA A 30 -2.30 -8.16 4.86
CA ALA A 30 -1.84 -7.50 6.08
C ALA A 30 -0.36 -7.81 6.38
N ASN A 31 0.04 -9.07 6.18
CA ASN A 31 1.44 -9.48 6.36
C ASN A 31 2.37 -8.85 5.32
N ARG A 32 1.91 -8.68 4.07
CA ARG A 32 2.69 -7.97 3.03
C ARG A 32 2.98 -6.52 3.43
N PHE A 33 1.95 -5.80 3.89
CA PHE A 33 2.12 -4.42 4.36
C PHE A 33 3.04 -4.34 5.58
N PHE A 34 2.86 -5.24 6.55
CA PHE A 34 3.68 -5.29 7.76
C PHE A 34 5.17 -5.49 7.43
N ILE A 35 5.49 -6.39 6.49
CA ILE A 35 6.88 -6.64 6.07
C ILE A 35 7.48 -5.40 5.39
N MET A 36 6.74 -4.74 4.50
CA MET A 36 7.20 -3.49 3.89
C MET A 36 7.47 -2.40 4.93
N PHE A 37 6.61 -2.30 5.93
CA PHE A 37 6.74 -1.34 7.03
C PHE A 37 7.96 -1.62 7.91
N VAL A 38 8.19 -2.87 8.27
CA VAL A 38 9.38 -3.28 9.05
C VAL A 38 10.65 -3.01 8.25
N LEU A 39 10.68 -3.33 6.96
CA LEU A 39 11.84 -3.07 6.11
C LEU A 39 12.16 -1.57 6.00
N ALA A 40 11.14 -0.72 5.83
CA ALA A 40 11.32 0.73 5.84
C ALA A 40 11.89 1.23 7.18
N THR A 41 11.36 0.72 8.29
CA THR A 41 11.81 1.08 9.65
C THR A 41 13.26 0.64 9.90
N LEU A 42 13.66 -0.53 9.41
CA LEU A 42 15.04 -1.02 9.53
C LEU A 42 16.03 -0.20 8.71
N TRP A 43 15.67 0.20 7.48
CA TRP A 43 16.50 1.09 6.67
C TRP A 43 16.69 2.46 7.32
N SER A 44 15.62 3.01 7.88
CA SER A 44 15.68 4.24 8.67
C SER A 44 16.60 4.11 9.89
N ALA A 45 16.52 3.00 10.62
CA ALA A 45 17.39 2.73 11.77
C ALA A 45 18.87 2.58 11.34
N ALA A 46 19.15 1.92 10.21
CA ALA A 46 20.50 1.79 9.67
C ALA A 46 21.11 3.15 9.30
N PHE A 47 20.35 4.03 8.65
CA PHE A 47 20.79 5.40 8.39
C PHE A 47 20.98 6.20 9.69
N ALA A 48 20.11 6.02 10.67
CA ALA A 48 20.23 6.70 11.95
C ALA A 48 21.50 6.26 12.73
N PHE A 49 21.88 4.98 12.63
CA PHE A 49 23.11 4.46 13.22
C PHE A 49 24.37 5.01 12.51
N GLN A 50 24.30 5.21 11.19
CA GLN A 50 25.41 5.78 10.40
C GLN A 50 25.79 7.21 10.83
N PHE A 51 24.85 8.01 11.36
CA PHE A 51 25.14 9.38 11.81
C PHE A 51 25.68 9.48 13.25
N ALA A 52 25.68 8.38 14.02
CA ALA A 52 26.34 8.19 15.33
C ALA A 52 26.23 9.34 16.37
N SER A 53 25.23 10.22 16.25
CA SER A 53 25.00 11.36 17.14
C SER A 53 23.59 11.32 17.72
N LEU A 54 23.47 11.29 19.05
CA LEU A 54 22.20 11.17 19.78
C LEU A 54 21.21 12.30 19.46
N PHE A 55 21.69 13.52 19.21
CA PHE A 55 20.84 14.65 18.83
C PHE A 55 20.25 14.49 17.43
N TYR A 56 21.05 14.08 16.46
CA TYR A 56 20.58 13.82 15.09
C TYR A 56 19.67 12.58 15.03
N PHE A 57 19.95 11.58 15.87
CA PHE A 57 19.09 10.42 16.04
C PHE A 57 17.69 10.82 16.56
N GLY A 58 17.61 11.66 17.60
CA GLY A 58 16.33 12.14 18.14
C GLY A 58 15.47 12.87 17.10
N TRP A 59 16.07 13.78 16.33
CA TRP A 59 15.35 14.49 15.27
C TRP A 59 14.89 13.55 14.15
N SER A 60 15.73 12.58 13.79
CA SER A 60 15.39 11.54 12.82
C SER A 60 14.17 10.73 13.28
N VAL A 61 14.12 10.29 14.53
CA VAL A 61 12.99 9.52 15.07
C VAL A 61 11.68 10.31 15.02
N ILE A 62 11.72 11.60 15.40
CA ILE A 62 10.55 12.48 15.33
C ILE A 62 10.06 12.64 13.89
N ALA A 63 10.99 12.87 12.94
CA ALA A 63 10.66 12.97 11.53
C ALA A 63 10.01 11.67 11.00
N HIS A 64 10.53 10.50 11.39
CA HIS A 64 9.96 9.22 11.00
C HIS A 64 8.57 8.98 11.60
N LEU A 65 8.37 9.25 12.89
CA LEU A 65 7.05 9.18 13.53
C LEU A 65 6.04 10.09 12.83
N GLY A 66 6.46 11.29 12.42
CA GLY A 66 5.64 12.21 11.63
C GLY A 66 5.26 11.64 10.26
N VAL A 67 6.21 11.05 9.52
CA VAL A 67 5.94 10.40 8.23
C VAL A 67 4.99 9.22 8.40
N LEU A 68 5.23 8.35 9.39
CA LEU A 68 4.36 7.22 9.67
C LEU A 68 2.96 7.66 10.04
N PHE A 69 2.84 8.66 10.92
CA PHE A 69 1.56 9.27 11.28
C PHE A 69 0.83 9.77 10.04
N MET A 70 1.50 10.52 9.15
CA MET A 70 0.90 11.04 7.92
C MET A 70 0.46 9.93 6.96
N VAL A 71 1.21 8.83 6.86
CA VAL A 71 0.82 7.67 6.04
C VAL A 71 -0.44 7.00 6.59
N PHE A 72 -0.48 6.69 7.89
CA PHE A 72 -1.65 6.08 8.53
C PHE A 72 -2.85 7.03 8.52
N PHE A 73 -2.63 8.32 8.71
CA PHE A 73 -3.66 9.34 8.63
C PHE A 73 -4.26 9.38 7.21
N THR A 74 -3.43 9.40 6.17
CA THR A 74 -3.88 9.39 4.77
C THR A 74 -4.62 8.09 4.43
N ALA A 75 -4.10 6.94 4.86
CA ALA A 75 -4.77 5.65 4.69
C ALA A 75 -6.13 5.62 5.40
N SER A 76 -6.22 6.20 6.60
CA SER A 76 -7.48 6.30 7.36
C SER A 76 -8.49 7.21 6.66
N ILE A 77 -8.05 8.35 6.12
CA ILE A 77 -8.91 9.24 5.33
C ILE A 77 -9.44 8.53 4.08
N PHE A 78 -8.59 7.78 3.37
CA PHE A 78 -9.03 7.01 2.20
C PHE A 78 -9.95 5.85 2.56
N TYR A 79 -9.69 5.16 3.66
CA TYR A 79 -10.56 4.11 4.18
C TYR A 79 -11.94 4.67 4.56
N ASP A 80 -11.99 5.82 5.23
CA ASP A 80 -13.26 6.49 5.56
C ASP A 80 -13.99 6.96 4.30
N ALA A 81 -13.27 7.51 3.31
CA ALA A 81 -13.84 7.91 2.03
C ALA A 81 -14.40 6.71 1.21
N GLU A 82 -13.74 5.55 1.26
CA GLU A 82 -14.22 4.32 0.63
C GLU A 82 -15.46 3.78 1.33
N ARG A 83 -15.50 3.79 2.67
CA ARG A 83 -16.66 3.38 3.46
C ARG A 83 -17.90 4.24 3.18
N ARG A 84 -17.70 5.54 2.96
CA ARG A 84 -18.77 6.49 2.62
C ARG A 84 -19.19 6.43 1.15
N GLY A 85 -18.38 5.84 0.27
CA GLY A 85 -18.64 5.81 -1.18
C GLY A 85 -18.34 7.13 -1.91
N ASP A 86 -17.80 8.14 -1.21
CA ASP A 86 -17.61 9.51 -1.70
C ASP A 86 -16.33 9.69 -2.54
N SER A 87 -15.57 8.62 -2.75
CA SER A 87 -14.34 8.67 -3.53
C SER A 87 -14.64 8.94 -5.01
N TRP A 88 -14.08 10.02 -5.55
CA TRP A 88 -14.09 10.32 -6.99
C TRP A 88 -13.55 9.14 -7.83
N LEU A 89 -12.67 8.31 -7.25
CA LEU A 89 -12.14 7.10 -7.87
C LEU A 89 -13.16 5.95 -7.88
N LEU A 90 -14.04 5.84 -6.87
CA LEU A 90 -15.17 4.90 -6.87
C LEU A 90 -16.21 5.31 -7.91
N ALA A 91 -16.54 6.60 -8.00
CA ALA A 91 -17.40 7.12 -9.06
C ALA A 91 -16.83 6.82 -10.47
N LEU A 92 -15.51 6.97 -10.67
CA LEU A 92 -14.85 6.60 -11.92
C LEU A 92 -14.75 5.09 -12.16
N LYS A 93 -14.51 4.26 -11.13
CA LYS A 93 -14.56 2.79 -11.23
C LYS A 93 -15.96 2.29 -11.56
N GLN A 94 -16.99 2.95 -11.06
CA GLN A 94 -18.38 2.63 -11.36
C GLN A 94 -18.75 3.06 -12.78
N THR A 95 -18.19 4.18 -13.26
CA THR A 95 -18.38 4.68 -14.63
C THR A 95 -17.59 3.86 -15.65
N ARG A 96 -16.37 3.45 -15.31
CA ARG A 96 -15.54 2.54 -16.10
C ARG A 96 -16.03 1.12 -15.80
N LYS A 97 -16.97 0.58 -16.58
CA LYS A 97 -17.30 -0.86 -16.57
C LYS A 97 -16.03 -1.66 -16.90
N ILE A 98 -15.17 -1.89 -15.91
CA ILE A 98 -14.06 -2.84 -16.02
C ILE A 98 -14.76 -4.19 -16.05
N PRO A 99 -14.65 -4.98 -17.15
CA PRO A 99 -15.21 -6.31 -17.15
C PRO A 99 -14.64 -7.06 -15.93
N PRO A 100 -15.47 -7.83 -15.19
CA PRO A 100 -15.00 -8.52 -14.00
C PRO A 100 -13.73 -9.30 -14.35
N VAL A 101 -12.69 -9.19 -13.51
CA VAL A 101 -11.48 -9.99 -13.66
C VAL A 101 -11.94 -11.44 -13.72
N GLN A 102 -11.74 -12.09 -14.87
CA GLN A 102 -12.13 -13.47 -15.06
C GLN A 102 -11.37 -14.30 -14.02
N ASP A 103 -12.11 -14.92 -13.10
CA ASP A 103 -11.53 -15.81 -12.11
C ASP A 103 -10.96 -17.03 -12.85
N ARG A 104 -9.65 -17.03 -13.08
CA ARG A 104 -8.93 -18.14 -13.73
C ARG A 104 -8.60 -19.27 -12.75
N ARG A 105 -9.09 -19.21 -11.51
CA ARG A 105 -8.93 -20.32 -10.57
C ARG A 105 -9.84 -21.46 -11.01
N CYS A 106 -9.26 -22.64 -11.21
CA CYS A 106 -10.04 -23.87 -11.32
C CYS A 106 -10.75 -24.09 -9.98
N LYS A 107 -12.06 -23.81 -9.93
CA LYS A 107 -12.91 -24.32 -8.86
C LYS A 107 -13.16 -25.78 -9.17
N TRP A 108 -12.52 -26.65 -8.41
CA TRP A 108 -12.84 -28.07 -8.43
C TRP A 108 -14.21 -28.25 -7.77
N ASP A 109 -15.20 -28.70 -8.56
CA ASP A 109 -16.57 -28.91 -8.09
C ASP A 109 -16.76 -30.41 -7.85
N LEU A 110 -16.76 -30.81 -6.58
CA LEU A 110 -16.99 -32.18 -6.11
C LEU A 110 -18.26 -32.81 -6.71
N ASN A 111 -19.26 -31.98 -7.00
CA ASN A 111 -20.56 -32.44 -7.50
C ASN A 111 -20.54 -32.76 -9.01
N ASN A 112 -19.45 -32.44 -9.70
CA ASN A 112 -19.29 -32.70 -11.13
C ASN A 112 -18.55 -34.02 -11.41
N GLU A 113 -18.11 -34.72 -10.36
CA GLU A 113 -17.36 -35.98 -10.44
C GLU A 113 -18.12 -37.20 -9.86
N ALA A 114 -19.37 -37.00 -9.42
CA ALA A 114 -20.27 -38.03 -8.90
C ALA A 114 -21.49 -38.20 -9.81
#